data_AF-A0A1Y2QJC6-F1
#
_entry.id   AF-A0A1Y2QJC6-F1
#
_cell.length_a   1.000
_cell.length_b   1.000
_cell.length_c   1.000
_cell.angle_alpha   90.00
_cell.angle_beta   90.00
_cell.angle_gamma   90.00
#
_symmetry.space_group_name_H-M   'P 1'
#
loop_
_entity.id
_entity.type
_entity.pdbx_description
1 polymer ?
#
loop_
_entity_poly.entity_id
_entity_poly.type
_entity_poly.pdbx_seq_one_letter_code
_entity_poly.pdbx_strand_id
1 'polypeptide(L)'
;MRAILLFGALVLTGCQSAAEREAAATGEFEVRNASMKEVAGLSKAAHSKMLMQPGTWDSGMQVVSAEFADGPDKADQLAAVKKQERHAVKCQTASDLKPLDIENLEKVAGTCTFPRFVQKGGRLDVEIQCTQASGAKTTLLYAGTMGKQAYDVTVDQKSGVKGQPGYAAIRLRVYGKRLGLCQGQPAA
;
A
#
# COMPACT_ATOMS: atom_id res chain seq x y z
N MET A 1 49.10 -41.80 -6.22
CA MET A 1 47.67 -42.08 -6.48
C MET A 1 46.94 -41.86 -5.16
N ARG A 2 45.95 -40.99 -4.95
CA ARG A 2 45.12 -40.12 -5.79
C ARG A 2 44.82 -38.86 -4.96
N ALA A 3 44.81 -37.72 -5.63
CA ALA A 3 44.65 -36.41 -5.05
C ALA A 3 43.21 -36.13 -4.56
N ILE A 4 43.18 -35.37 -3.47
CA ILE A 4 42.08 -34.63 -2.86
C ILE A 4 41.38 -33.76 -3.90
N LEU A 5 40.06 -33.85 -4.04
CA LEU A 5 39.17 -32.79 -4.55
C LEU A 5 37.71 -33.14 -4.19
N LEU A 6 37.24 -32.74 -3.01
CA LEU A 6 35.81 -32.61 -2.76
C LEU A 6 35.47 -31.13 -2.75
N PHE A 7 34.80 -30.73 -3.83
CA PHE A 7 34.25 -29.42 -4.09
C PHE A 7 33.42 -28.95 -2.90
N GLY A 8 33.90 -27.92 -2.20
CA GLY A 8 33.09 -27.13 -1.30
C GLY A 8 31.99 -26.44 -2.11
N ALA A 9 30.74 -26.88 -1.91
CA ALA A 9 29.58 -26.18 -2.40
C ALA A 9 29.50 -24.82 -1.70
N LEU A 10 29.92 -23.77 -2.41
CA LEU A 10 29.59 -22.39 -2.08
C LEU A 10 28.07 -22.24 -2.17
N VAL A 11 27.41 -22.38 -1.02
CA VAL A 11 26.00 -21.98 -0.88
C VAL A 11 26.01 -20.45 -0.93
N LEU A 12 25.69 -19.89 -2.10
CA LEU A 12 25.34 -18.47 -2.25
C LEU A 12 24.01 -18.25 -1.52
N THR A 13 24.04 -18.19 -0.19
CA THR A 13 22.91 -17.75 0.61
C THR A 13 22.71 -16.27 0.33
N GLY A 14 21.79 -15.98 -0.60
CA GLY A 14 21.31 -14.63 -0.81
C GLY A 14 20.92 -14.00 0.53
N CYS A 15 21.31 -12.75 0.74
CA CYS A 15 21.11 -11.94 1.94
C CYS A 15 19.64 -11.66 2.28
N GLN A 16 18.70 -12.54 1.92
CA GLN A 16 17.31 -12.44 2.32
C GLN A 16 17.17 -12.90 3.77
N SER A 17 16.58 -12.02 4.59
CA SER A 17 16.23 -12.29 5.98
C SER A 17 15.19 -13.42 6.08
N ALA A 18 15.07 -14.04 7.26
CA ALA A 18 14.03 -15.06 7.49
C ALA A 18 12.62 -14.51 7.26
N ALA A 19 12.38 -13.25 7.64
CA ALA A 19 11.10 -12.57 7.45
C ALA A 19 10.78 -12.36 5.96
N GLU A 20 11.77 -11.98 5.13
CA GLU A 20 11.57 -11.86 3.68
C GLU A 20 11.30 -13.22 3.02
N ARG A 21 11.95 -14.30 3.47
CA ARG A 21 11.65 -15.65 2.95
C ARG A 21 10.23 -16.09 3.27
N GLU A 22 9.78 -15.85 4.51
CA GLU A 22 8.41 -16.14 4.91
C GLU A 22 7.41 -15.32 4.11
N ALA A 23 7.67 -14.02 3.95
CA ALA A 23 6.85 -13.14 3.13
C ALA A 23 6.80 -13.60 1.66
N ALA A 24 7.92 -14.06 1.09
CA ALA A 24 7.94 -14.61 -0.27
C ALA A 24 7.14 -15.92 -0.40
N ALA A 25 7.15 -16.75 0.64
CA ALA A 25 6.41 -18.01 0.65
C ALA A 25 4.90 -17.79 0.77
N THR A 26 4.48 -16.89 1.67
CA THR A 26 3.08 -16.73 2.09
C THR A 26 2.38 -15.52 1.47
N GLY A 27 3.12 -14.47 1.14
CA GLY A 27 2.57 -13.15 0.84
C GLY A 27 2.19 -12.34 2.08
N GLU A 28 2.57 -12.80 3.27
CA GLU A 28 2.14 -12.24 4.54
C GLU A 28 3.33 -11.71 5.34
N PHE A 29 3.12 -10.63 6.07
CA PHE A 29 4.07 -10.14 7.06
C PHE A 29 3.37 -9.27 8.11
N GLU A 30 3.98 -9.20 9.29
CA GLU A 30 3.65 -8.22 10.32
C GLU A 30 4.94 -7.63 10.87
N VAL A 31 4.99 -6.30 10.95
CA VAL A 31 6.11 -5.57 11.55
C VAL A 31 5.63 -4.42 12.43
N ARG A 32 6.51 -4.01 13.34
CA ARG A 32 6.28 -2.90 14.28
C ARG A 32 7.50 -1.99 14.30
N ASN A 33 7.24 -0.68 14.31
CA ASN A 33 8.28 0.35 14.29
C ASN A 33 9.32 0.14 13.18
N ALA A 34 8.86 -0.32 12.01
CA ALA A 34 9.73 -0.66 10.90
C ALA A 34 10.15 0.57 10.08
N SER A 35 11.32 0.46 9.47
CA SER A 35 11.82 1.46 8.52
C SER A 35 11.22 1.26 7.12
N MET A 36 11.31 2.29 6.27
CA MET A 36 10.91 2.16 4.85
C MET A 36 11.65 1.04 4.13
N LYS A 37 12.98 0.92 4.37
CA LYS A 37 13.80 -0.11 3.73
C LYS A 37 13.32 -1.51 4.07
N GLU A 38 13.00 -1.75 5.34
CA GLU A 38 12.48 -3.04 5.81
C GLU A 38 11.12 -3.37 5.19
N VAL A 39 10.18 -2.42 5.24
CA VAL A 39 8.84 -2.60 4.66
C VAL A 39 8.91 -2.77 3.13
N ALA A 40 9.78 -2.04 2.45
CA ALA A 40 10.00 -2.20 1.01
C ALA A 40 10.54 -3.60 0.67
N GLY A 41 11.50 -4.12 1.46
CA GLY A 41 12.02 -5.48 1.31
C GLY A 41 10.93 -6.55 1.47
N LEU A 42 10.15 -6.46 2.55
CA LEU A 42 9.04 -7.38 2.82
C LEU A 42 7.94 -7.30 1.76
N SER A 43 7.54 -6.08 1.36
CA SER A 43 6.52 -5.86 0.33
C SER A 43 6.98 -6.41 -1.02
N LYS A 44 8.26 -6.23 -1.37
CA LYS A 44 8.86 -6.79 -2.59
C LYS A 44 8.88 -8.31 -2.55
N ALA A 45 9.25 -8.90 -1.41
CA ALA A 45 9.25 -10.34 -1.23
C ALA A 45 7.83 -10.94 -1.37
N ALA A 46 6.84 -10.32 -0.72
CA ALA A 46 5.44 -10.75 -0.75
C ALA A 46 4.72 -10.51 -2.09
N HIS A 47 5.25 -9.62 -2.93
CA HIS A 47 4.59 -9.09 -4.14
C HIS A 47 3.92 -10.16 -5.01
N SER A 48 4.64 -11.22 -5.35
CA SER A 48 4.14 -12.27 -6.26
C SER A 48 2.90 -13.01 -5.74
N LYS A 49 2.73 -13.08 -4.41
CA LYS A 49 1.60 -13.75 -3.76
C LYS A 49 0.38 -12.85 -3.60
N MET A 50 0.62 -11.54 -3.59
CA MET A 50 -0.39 -10.50 -3.37
C MET A 50 -1.01 -9.96 -4.66
N LEU A 51 -0.53 -10.38 -5.83
CA LEU A 51 -1.06 -9.93 -7.12
C LEU A 51 -2.57 -10.18 -7.21
N MET A 52 -3.32 -9.09 -7.43
CA MET A 52 -4.73 -9.15 -7.76
C MET A 52 -4.92 -9.75 -9.15
N GLN A 53 -6.01 -10.47 -9.35
CA GLN A 53 -6.29 -11.15 -10.62
C GLN A 53 -6.71 -10.14 -11.71
N PRO A 54 -6.11 -10.18 -12.90
CA PRO A 54 -6.58 -9.42 -14.05
C PRO A 54 -8.03 -9.76 -14.40
N GLY A 55 -8.77 -8.81 -14.95
CA GLY A 55 -10.17 -9.00 -15.33
C GLY A 55 -10.99 -7.73 -15.33
N THR A 56 -12.30 -7.86 -15.47
CA THR A 56 -13.23 -6.74 -15.26
C THR A 56 -13.40 -6.51 -13.76
N TRP A 57 -13.26 -5.26 -13.32
CA TRP A 57 -13.42 -4.85 -11.93
C TRP A 57 -14.46 -3.75 -11.81
N ASP A 58 -15.35 -3.87 -10.84
CA ASP A 58 -16.14 -2.77 -10.28
C ASP A 58 -15.34 -2.22 -9.09
N SER A 59 -14.89 -0.98 -9.20
CA SER A 59 -14.03 -0.37 -8.18
C SER A 59 -14.26 1.12 -8.05
N GLY A 60 -13.96 1.65 -6.88
CA GLY A 60 -14.09 3.07 -6.62
C GLY A 60 -13.35 3.55 -5.39
N MET A 61 -13.34 4.88 -5.26
CA MET A 61 -13.01 5.57 -4.03
C MET A 61 -14.11 6.54 -3.67
N GLN A 62 -14.49 6.51 -2.40
CA GLN A 62 -15.49 7.39 -1.80
C GLN A 62 -14.82 8.27 -0.75
N VAL A 63 -15.22 9.54 -0.69
CA VAL A 63 -14.84 10.43 0.41
C VAL A 63 -15.89 10.23 1.50
N VAL A 64 -15.46 9.66 2.63
CA VAL A 64 -16.34 9.41 3.79
C VAL A 64 -16.46 10.68 4.62
N SER A 65 -15.34 11.36 4.87
CA SER A 65 -15.32 12.65 5.56
C SER A 65 -14.06 13.45 5.17
N ALA A 66 -14.17 14.77 5.20
CA ALA A 66 -13.02 15.67 5.03
C ALA A 66 -13.19 16.88 5.95
N GLU A 67 -12.16 17.15 6.74
CA GLU A 67 -12.06 18.31 7.64
C GLU A 67 -10.77 19.05 7.33
N PHE A 68 -10.85 20.38 7.26
CA PHE A 68 -9.72 21.27 7.03
C PHE A 68 -9.76 22.41 8.03
N ALA A 69 -8.61 23.07 8.23
CA ALA A 69 -8.56 24.33 8.95
C ALA A 69 -9.53 25.36 8.34
N ASP A 70 -10.08 26.25 9.17
CA ASP A 70 -10.83 27.40 8.67
C ASP A 70 -9.90 28.39 7.97
N GLY A 71 -10.37 29.01 6.90
CA GLY A 71 -9.58 29.92 6.08
C GLY A 71 -10.15 30.07 4.66
N PRO A 72 -9.56 30.97 3.85
CA PRO A 72 -10.02 31.23 2.47
C PRO A 72 -9.94 29.98 1.57
N ASP A 73 -8.96 29.10 1.80
CA ASP A 73 -8.70 27.95 0.94
C ASP A 73 -9.60 26.73 1.23
N LYS A 74 -10.38 26.77 2.33
CA LYS A 74 -11.16 25.61 2.80
C LYS A 74 -12.13 25.08 1.75
N ALA A 75 -12.82 25.96 1.04
CA ALA A 75 -13.79 25.58 0.03
C ALA A 75 -13.12 24.84 -1.15
N ASP A 76 -11.98 25.35 -1.60
CA ASP A 76 -11.22 24.76 -2.70
C ASP A 76 -10.60 23.41 -2.30
N GLN A 77 -10.11 23.29 -1.06
CA GLN A 77 -9.60 22.03 -0.51
C GLN A 77 -10.71 20.96 -0.45
N LEU A 78 -11.90 21.32 0.04
CA LEU A 78 -13.05 20.42 0.07
C LEU A 78 -13.47 20.00 -1.34
N ALA A 79 -13.53 20.95 -2.28
CA ALA A 79 -13.85 20.66 -3.68
C ALA A 79 -12.80 19.74 -4.33
N ALA A 80 -11.51 19.95 -4.04
CA ALA A 80 -10.42 19.12 -4.55
C ALA A 80 -10.51 17.68 -4.03
N VAL A 81 -10.81 17.48 -2.75
CA VAL A 81 -11.02 16.13 -2.21
C VAL A 81 -12.26 15.47 -2.82
N LYS A 82 -13.37 16.20 -2.97
CA LYS A 82 -14.59 15.64 -3.56
C LYS A 82 -14.37 15.18 -5.00
N LYS A 83 -13.57 15.91 -5.79
CA LYS A 83 -13.18 15.51 -7.15
C LYS A 83 -12.39 14.20 -7.21
N GLN A 84 -11.83 13.75 -6.09
CA GLN A 84 -11.18 12.44 -6.04
C GLN A 84 -12.20 11.30 -6.00
N GLU A 85 -13.49 11.53 -5.75
CA GLU A 85 -14.45 10.42 -5.84
C GLU A 85 -14.53 9.89 -7.27
N ARG A 86 -14.45 8.57 -7.39
CA ARG A 86 -14.59 7.89 -8.67
C ARG A 86 -15.16 6.50 -8.46
N HIS A 87 -15.91 6.06 -9.44
CA HIS A 87 -16.39 4.70 -9.58
C HIS A 87 -16.24 4.34 -11.05
N ALA A 88 -15.75 3.14 -11.34
CA ALA A 88 -15.70 2.63 -12.69
C ALA A 88 -15.80 1.11 -12.71
N VAL A 89 -16.51 0.60 -13.71
CA VAL A 89 -16.42 -0.79 -14.16
C VAL A 89 -15.49 -0.82 -15.37
N LYS A 90 -14.31 -1.42 -15.22
CA LYS A 90 -13.31 -1.47 -16.31
C LYS A 90 -12.49 -2.75 -16.31
N CYS A 91 -11.99 -3.14 -17.48
CA CYS A 91 -10.96 -4.16 -17.60
C CYS A 91 -9.66 -3.62 -16.98
N GLN A 92 -9.03 -4.41 -16.11
CA GLN A 92 -7.75 -4.09 -15.48
C GLN A 92 -6.75 -5.21 -15.75
N THR A 93 -5.58 -4.81 -16.19
CA THR A 93 -4.40 -5.67 -16.34
C THR A 93 -3.67 -5.81 -15.01
N ALA A 94 -2.72 -6.76 -14.92
CA ALA A 94 -1.86 -6.87 -13.75
C ALA A 94 -1.08 -5.58 -13.45
N SER A 95 -0.71 -4.82 -14.49
CA SER A 95 -0.03 -3.52 -14.33
C SER A 95 -0.91 -2.42 -13.75
N ASP A 96 -2.23 -2.49 -13.94
CA ASP A 96 -3.18 -1.51 -13.38
C ASP A 96 -3.50 -1.79 -11.91
N LEU A 97 -3.19 -3.00 -11.45
CA LEU A 97 -3.52 -3.54 -10.14
C LEU A 97 -2.30 -3.57 -9.20
N LYS A 98 -1.26 -2.79 -9.52
CA LYS A 98 -0.02 -2.77 -8.74
C LYS A 98 -0.28 -2.32 -7.30
N PRO A 99 0.33 -2.98 -6.30
CA PRO A 99 0.27 -2.53 -4.92
C PRO A 99 0.95 -1.16 -4.76
N LEU A 100 0.72 -0.54 -3.60
CA LEU A 100 1.37 0.71 -3.22
C LEU A 100 2.89 0.59 -3.36
N ASP A 101 3.48 1.49 -4.12
CA ASP A 101 4.93 1.59 -4.25
C ASP A 101 5.49 2.41 -3.08
N ILE A 102 6.15 1.73 -2.14
CA ILE A 102 6.75 2.32 -0.95
C ILE A 102 7.89 3.28 -1.31
N GLU A 103 8.64 3.00 -2.39
CA GLU A 103 9.71 3.89 -2.87
C GLU A 103 9.13 5.19 -3.45
N ASN A 104 7.95 5.09 -4.09
CA ASN A 104 7.23 6.28 -4.54
C ASN A 104 6.64 7.07 -3.36
N LEU A 105 6.20 6.39 -2.29
CA LEU A 105 5.70 7.05 -1.08
C LEU A 105 6.76 7.97 -0.47
N GLU A 106 8.02 7.54 -0.41
CA GLU A 106 9.12 8.36 0.11
C GLU A 106 9.30 9.66 -0.67
N LYS A 107 9.23 9.58 -2.01
CA LYS A 107 9.38 10.74 -2.90
C LYS A 107 8.29 11.80 -2.70
N VAL A 108 7.07 11.37 -2.35
CA VAL A 108 5.91 12.26 -2.23
C VAL A 108 5.62 12.69 -0.79
N ALA A 109 5.90 11.85 0.20
CA ALA A 109 5.52 12.05 1.60
C ALA A 109 6.72 12.32 2.53
N GLY A 110 7.95 12.17 2.04
CA GLY A 110 9.18 12.30 2.83
C GLY A 110 9.53 11.01 3.57
N THR A 111 10.27 11.13 4.66
CA THR A 111 10.71 9.97 5.44
C THR A 111 9.54 9.42 6.26
N CYS A 112 9.21 8.14 6.06
CA CYS A 112 8.15 7.47 6.78
C CYS A 112 8.67 6.39 7.74
N THR A 113 7.98 6.22 8.87
CA THR A 113 8.10 5.05 9.73
C THR A 113 6.78 4.29 9.73
N PHE A 114 6.85 3.00 10.03
CA PHE A 114 5.69 2.12 10.08
C PHE A 114 5.53 1.59 11.51
N PRO A 115 4.89 2.35 12.42
CA PRO A 115 4.59 1.88 13.78
C PRO A 115 3.93 0.50 13.79
N ARG A 116 3.06 0.24 12.81
CA ARG A 116 2.38 -1.04 12.63
C ARG A 116 2.15 -1.28 11.15
N PHE A 117 2.46 -2.49 10.68
CA PHE A 117 2.04 -2.95 9.37
C PHE A 117 1.68 -4.42 9.49
N VAL A 118 0.40 -4.75 9.32
CA VAL A 118 -0.09 -6.12 9.24
C VAL A 118 -0.70 -6.35 7.86
N GLN A 119 -0.17 -7.36 7.18
CA GLN A 119 -0.71 -7.91 5.96
C GLN A 119 -0.74 -9.43 6.12
N LYS A 120 -1.87 -9.94 6.61
CA LYS A 120 -1.97 -11.35 7.00
C LYS A 120 -3.42 -11.84 6.93
N GLY A 121 -3.65 -13.02 6.37
CA GLY A 121 -4.99 -13.62 6.28
C GLY A 121 -5.99 -12.75 5.52
N GLY A 122 -5.53 -11.97 4.54
CA GLY A 122 -6.35 -10.99 3.81
C GLY A 122 -6.73 -9.74 4.60
N ARG A 123 -6.27 -9.57 5.84
CA ARG A 123 -6.41 -8.34 6.63
C ARG A 123 -5.28 -7.37 6.29
N LEU A 124 -5.64 -6.09 6.15
CA LEU A 124 -4.74 -4.96 6.08
C LEU A 124 -4.97 -4.05 7.30
N ASP A 125 -3.90 -3.77 8.04
CA ASP A 125 -3.93 -2.88 9.22
C ASP A 125 -2.55 -2.21 9.34
N VAL A 126 -2.47 -0.98 8.84
CA VAL A 126 -1.21 -0.25 8.65
C VAL A 126 -1.34 1.14 9.25
N GLU A 127 -0.34 1.52 10.04
CA GLU A 127 -0.07 2.89 10.45
C GLU A 127 1.24 3.33 9.83
N ILE A 128 1.21 4.49 9.16
CA ILE A 128 2.37 5.12 8.55
C ILE A 128 2.48 6.54 9.13
N GLN A 129 3.67 6.90 9.58
CA GLN A 129 3.98 8.25 10.04
C GLN A 129 5.07 8.84 9.16
N CYS A 130 4.73 9.85 8.36
CA CYS A 130 5.65 10.50 7.43
C CYS A 130 6.01 11.90 7.92
N THR A 131 7.26 12.29 7.70
CA THR A 131 7.78 13.63 7.94
C THR A 131 8.36 14.17 6.64
N GLN A 132 7.80 15.27 6.14
CA GLN A 132 8.30 15.97 4.96
C GLN A 132 9.59 16.72 5.29
N ALA A 133 10.35 17.11 4.26
CA ALA A 133 11.56 17.95 4.42
C ALA A 133 11.26 19.29 5.11
N SER A 134 10.04 19.81 5.00
CA SER A 134 9.55 21.00 5.70
C SER A 134 9.32 20.79 7.20
N GLY A 135 9.43 19.55 7.70
CA GLY A 135 9.07 19.17 9.07
C GLY A 135 7.58 18.87 9.27
N ALA A 136 6.73 19.05 8.24
CA ALA A 136 5.32 18.73 8.32
C ALA A 136 5.11 17.23 8.51
N LYS A 137 4.28 16.86 9.50
CA LYS A 137 3.97 15.47 9.84
C LYS A 137 2.61 15.07 9.30
N THR A 138 2.54 13.86 8.76
CA THR A 138 1.31 13.22 8.31
C THR A 138 1.23 11.80 8.85
N THR A 139 0.08 11.43 9.37
CA THR A 139 -0.25 10.05 9.76
C THR A 139 -1.25 9.50 8.75
N LEU A 140 -0.99 8.29 8.26
CA LEU A 140 -1.90 7.52 7.42
C LEU A 140 -2.26 6.21 8.13
N LEU A 141 -3.56 5.91 8.23
CA LEU A 141 -4.05 4.63 8.73
C LEU A 141 -4.80 3.92 7.60
N TYR A 142 -4.44 2.68 7.32
CA TYR A 142 -5.12 1.81 6.38
C TYR A 142 -5.71 0.64 7.16
N ALA A 143 -7.03 0.45 7.08
CA ALA A 143 -7.71 -0.64 7.77
C ALA A 143 -8.75 -1.28 6.85
N GLY A 144 -8.68 -2.60 6.69
CA GLY A 144 -9.66 -3.32 5.89
C GLY A 144 -9.19 -4.69 5.43
N THR A 145 -9.68 -5.08 4.26
CA THR A 145 -9.38 -6.37 3.64
C THR A 145 -8.82 -6.22 2.24
N MET A 146 -7.89 -7.10 1.89
CA MET A 146 -7.31 -7.21 0.56
C MET A 146 -7.21 -8.68 0.18
N GLY A 147 -7.68 -9.01 -1.01
CA GLY A 147 -7.57 -10.34 -1.60
C GLY A 147 -7.45 -10.27 -3.11
N LYS A 148 -7.27 -11.43 -3.73
CA LYS A 148 -7.01 -11.51 -5.18
C LYS A 148 -8.17 -11.05 -6.06
N GLN A 149 -9.39 -11.04 -5.53
CA GLN A 149 -10.63 -10.75 -6.27
C GLN A 149 -11.47 -9.63 -5.65
N ALA A 150 -11.10 -9.14 -4.47
CA ALA A 150 -11.81 -8.07 -3.81
C ALA A 150 -10.91 -7.35 -2.81
N TYR A 151 -11.19 -6.07 -2.59
CA TYR A 151 -10.62 -5.28 -1.50
C TYR A 151 -11.65 -4.27 -1.00
N ASP A 152 -11.54 -3.93 0.27
CA ASP A 152 -12.30 -2.86 0.90
C ASP A 152 -11.46 -2.31 2.04
N VAL A 153 -10.94 -1.10 1.85
CA VAL A 153 -9.94 -0.47 2.72
C VAL A 153 -10.41 0.93 3.06
N THR A 154 -10.47 1.23 4.36
CA THR A 154 -10.58 2.60 4.85
C THR A 154 -9.20 3.20 4.96
N VAL A 155 -9.04 4.42 4.46
CA VAL A 155 -7.82 5.21 4.55
C VAL A 155 -8.12 6.48 5.34
N ASP A 156 -7.47 6.63 6.49
CA ASP A 156 -7.50 7.85 7.30
C ASP A 156 -6.18 8.60 7.14
N GLN A 157 -6.26 9.83 6.66
CA GLN A 157 -5.13 10.74 6.59
C GLN A 157 -5.32 11.86 7.60
N LYS A 158 -4.29 12.15 8.38
CA LYS A 158 -4.26 13.31 9.29
C LYS A 158 -2.94 14.06 9.16
N SER A 159 -3.02 15.36 8.93
CA SER A 159 -1.88 16.27 8.84
C SER A 159 -2.13 17.51 9.71
N GLY A 160 -1.08 18.01 10.36
CA GLY A 160 -1.17 19.20 11.21
C GLY A 160 -1.98 19.01 12.51
N VAL A 161 -2.31 20.12 13.16
CA VAL A 161 -3.01 20.16 14.46
C VAL A 161 -4.40 20.78 14.28
N LYS A 162 -5.45 20.11 14.76
CA LYS A 162 -6.84 20.58 14.61
C LYS A 162 -6.99 22.00 15.16
N GLY A 163 -7.61 22.88 14.36
CA GLY A 163 -7.79 24.30 14.68
C GLY A 163 -6.61 25.21 14.32
N GLN A 164 -5.50 24.67 13.81
CA GLN A 164 -4.37 25.44 13.31
C GLN A 164 -4.35 25.48 11.77
N PRO A 165 -3.80 26.54 11.15
CA PRO A 165 -3.55 26.56 9.71
C PRO A 165 -2.79 25.31 9.24
N GLY A 166 -3.19 24.77 8.09
CA GLY A 166 -2.60 23.55 7.53
C GLY A 166 -3.12 22.23 8.13
N TYR A 167 -4.12 22.28 9.02
CA TYR A 167 -4.83 21.07 9.44
C TYR A 167 -5.62 20.43 8.30
N ALA A 168 -5.50 19.11 8.17
CA ALA A 168 -6.35 18.28 7.33
C ALA A 168 -6.62 16.93 8.03
N ALA A 169 -7.87 16.48 7.98
CA ALA A 169 -8.25 15.10 8.31
C ALA A 169 -9.21 14.58 7.24
N ILE A 170 -8.81 13.53 6.53
CA ILE A 170 -9.55 12.99 5.39
C ILE A 170 -9.75 11.49 5.62
N ARG A 171 -10.98 11.01 5.51
CA ARG A 171 -11.33 9.59 5.51
C ARG A 171 -11.85 9.20 4.15
N LEU A 172 -11.23 8.19 3.56
CA LEU A 172 -11.58 7.63 2.25
C LEU A 172 -11.93 6.15 2.41
N ARG A 173 -12.83 5.65 1.56
CA ARG A 173 -13.04 4.22 1.36
C ARG A 173 -12.61 3.85 -0.04
N VAL A 174 -11.76 2.84 -0.17
CA VAL A 174 -11.24 2.32 -1.43
C VAL A 174 -11.71 0.88 -1.54
N TYR A 175 -12.49 0.59 -2.58
CA TYR A 175 -13.12 -0.73 -2.73
C TYR A 175 -13.03 -1.22 -4.16
N GLY A 176 -13.07 -2.54 -4.32
CA GLY A 176 -13.14 -3.16 -5.62
C GLY A 176 -13.53 -4.63 -5.53
N LYS A 177 -14.23 -5.11 -6.56
CA LYS A 177 -14.60 -6.49 -6.74
C LYS A 177 -14.42 -6.90 -8.19
N ARG A 178 -13.74 -8.01 -8.42
CA ARG A 178 -13.59 -8.63 -9.73
C ARG A 178 -14.91 -9.23 -10.18
N LEU A 179 -15.36 -8.83 -11.36
CA LEU A 179 -16.59 -9.31 -11.99
C LEU A 179 -16.36 -10.50 -12.94
N GLY A 180 -15.14 -10.72 -13.41
CA GLY A 180 -14.83 -11.82 -14.32
C GLY A 180 -13.68 -11.51 -15.27
N LEU A 181 -13.60 -12.27 -16.37
CA LEU A 181 -12.67 -11.98 -17.46
C LEU A 181 -13.10 -10.69 -18.19
N CYS A 182 -12.15 -10.02 -18.83
CA CYS A 182 -12.46 -8.90 -19.70
C CYS A 182 -13.23 -9.40 -20.92
N GLN A 183 -14.41 -8.83 -21.20
CA GLN A 183 -15.17 -9.20 -22.39
C GLN A 183 -14.43 -8.70 -23.64
N GLY A 184 -14.19 -9.60 -24.60
CA GLY A 184 -13.56 -9.26 -25.88
C GLY A 184 -12.02 -9.32 -25.93
N GLN A 185 -11.34 -9.76 -24.87
CA GLN A 185 -9.91 -10.10 -24.93
C GLN A 185 -9.67 -11.52 -24.40
N PRO A 186 -9.00 -12.41 -25.15
CA PRO A 186 -8.60 -13.70 -24.61
C PRO A 186 -7.66 -13.48 -23.42
N ALA A 187 -7.81 -14.28 -22.37
CA ALA A 187 -6.89 -14.30 -21.25
C ALA A 187 -5.47 -14.60 -21.78
N ALA A 188 -4.57 -13.63 -21.66
CA ALA A 188 -3.15 -13.81 -21.89
C ALA A 188 -2.44 -14.14 -20.56
#